data_AF-W4FN28-F1
#
_entry.id   AF-W4FN28-F1
#
_cell.length_a   1.000
_cell.length_b   1.000
_cell.length_c   1.000
_cell.angle_alpha   90.00
_cell.angle_beta   90.00
_cell.angle_gamma   90.00
#
_symmetry.space_group_name_H-M   'P 1'
#
loop_
_entity.id
_entity.type
_entity.pdbx_description
1 polymer ?
#
loop_
_entity_poly.entity_id
_entity_poly.type
_entity_poly.pdbx_seq_one_letter_code
_entity_poly.pdbx_strand_id
1 'polypeptide(L)'
;MASKLSNDFMVVQASATKELELLSEVLRPASTQHGLDQAKAIDVLQSEFADILDIDDMVAAFDIMENETRAAMFLRMTGAPREKWLQHHLQLTRRNALI
;
A
#
# COMPACT_ATOMS: atom_id res chain seq x y z
N MET A 1 -5.53 18.54 49.85
CA MET A 1 -5.79 17.18 49.32
C MET A 1 -6.60 17.17 48.00
N ALA A 2 -7.51 18.12 47.76
CA ALA A 2 -8.27 18.22 46.49
C ALA A 2 -7.40 18.38 45.22
N SER A 3 -6.29 19.11 45.30
CA SER A 3 -5.41 19.36 44.14
C SER A 3 -4.69 18.11 43.61
N LYS A 4 -4.44 17.12 44.47
CA LYS A 4 -3.73 15.89 44.08
C LYS A 4 -4.66 14.94 43.33
N LEU A 5 -5.90 14.78 43.82
CA LEU A 5 -6.96 14.03 43.14
C LEU A 5 -7.31 14.62 41.76
N SER A 6 -7.34 15.95 41.64
CA SER A 6 -7.56 16.61 40.35
C SER A 6 -6.42 16.34 39.37
N ASN A 7 -5.17 16.30 39.84
CA ASN A 7 -4.02 16.01 38.99
C ASN A 7 -4.01 14.55 38.54
N ASP A 8 -4.29 13.63 39.46
CA ASP A 8 -4.38 12.20 39.16
C ASP A 8 -5.49 11.93 38.12
N PHE A 9 -6.64 12.61 38.22
CA PHE A 9 -7.73 12.51 37.24
C PHE A 9 -7.32 12.97 35.84
N MET A 10 -6.58 14.09 35.72
CA MET A 10 -6.09 14.59 34.43
C MET A 10 -5.08 13.62 33.79
N VAL A 11 -4.23 12.98 34.60
CA VAL A 11 -3.27 11.98 34.11
C VAL A 11 -3.99 10.74 33.57
N VAL A 12 -5.02 10.26 34.28
CA VAL A 12 -5.83 9.13 33.81
C VAL A 12 -6.59 9.48 32.54
N GLN A 13 -7.18 10.68 32.47
CA GLN A 13 -7.88 11.15 31.28
C GLN A 13 -6.96 11.22 30.06
N ALA A 14 -5.74 11.75 30.23
CA ALA A 14 -4.73 11.84 29.16
C ALA A 14 -4.28 10.45 28.66
N SER A 15 -4.16 9.48 29.58
CA SER A 15 -3.86 8.09 29.22
C SER A 15 -4.99 7.45 28.42
N ALA A 16 -6.24 7.62 28.86
CA ALA A 16 -7.41 7.08 28.20
C ALA A 16 -7.58 7.65 26.77
N THR A 17 -7.34 8.95 26.57
CA THR A 17 -7.36 9.55 25.22
C THR A 17 -6.28 8.96 24.31
N LYS A 18 -5.09 8.71 24.84
CA LYS A 18 -3.99 8.13 24.07
C LYS A 18 -4.26 6.68 23.68
N GLU A 19 -4.84 5.89 24.57
CA GLU A 19 -5.27 4.52 24.25
C GLU A 19 -6.35 4.48 23.18
N LEU A 20 -7.30 5.42 23.24
CA LEU A 20 -8.36 5.55 22.24
C LEU A 20 -7.81 5.96 20.87
N GLU A 21 -6.83 6.85 20.82
CA GLU A 21 -6.12 7.20 19.58
C GLU A 21 -5.40 5.98 18.98
N LEU A 22 -4.65 5.23 19.79
CA LEU A 22 -3.96 4.01 19.34
C LEU A 22 -4.93 2.95 18.83
N LEU A 23 -6.06 2.75 19.53
CA LEU A 23 -7.11 1.84 19.08
C LEU A 23 -7.76 2.32 17.78
N SER A 24 -7.97 3.63 17.61
CA SER A 24 -8.51 4.19 16.38
C SER A 24 -7.58 4.01 15.18
N GLU A 25 -6.27 4.01 15.41
CA GLU A 25 -5.26 3.75 14.37
C GLU A 25 -5.26 2.28 13.94
N VAL A 26 -5.38 1.36 14.90
CA VAL A 26 -5.45 -0.09 14.64
C VAL A 26 -6.78 -0.50 14.00
N LEU A 27 -7.89 0.12 14.44
CA LEU A 27 -9.23 -0.12 13.92
C LEU A 27 -9.52 0.67 12.63
N ARG A 28 -8.58 1.51 12.17
CA ARG A 28 -8.74 2.28 10.94
C ARG A 28 -8.98 1.29 9.81
N PRO A 29 -10.17 1.30 9.18
CA PRO A 29 -10.48 0.31 8.18
C PRO A 29 -9.55 0.51 6.98
N ALA A 30 -8.99 -0.60 6.50
CA ALA A 30 -8.15 -0.65 5.29
C ALA A 30 -8.83 -0.05 4.06
N SER A 31 -10.14 0.24 4.16
CA SER A 31 -10.92 0.87 3.11
C SER A 31 -10.51 2.30 2.74
N THR A 32 -9.71 2.97 3.58
CA THR A 32 -9.08 4.26 3.21
C THR A 32 -7.71 4.11 2.52
N GLN A 33 -7.17 2.89 2.43
CA GLN A 33 -5.96 2.58 1.66
C GLN A 33 -6.28 2.11 0.23
N HIS A 34 -7.54 1.79 -0.07
CA HIS A 34 -8.00 1.50 -1.43
C HIS A 34 -7.71 2.70 -2.34
N GLY A 35 -7.03 2.46 -3.45
CA GLY A 35 -6.54 3.50 -4.39
C GLY A 35 -5.15 4.08 -4.08
N LEU A 36 -4.78 4.23 -2.80
CA LEU A 36 -3.48 4.79 -2.43
C LEU A 36 -2.31 3.87 -2.80
N ASP A 37 -2.48 2.57 -2.61
CA ASP A 37 -1.43 1.59 -2.94
C ASP A 37 -1.30 1.38 -4.45
N GLN A 38 -2.40 1.53 -5.21
CA GLN A 38 -2.37 1.46 -6.67
C GLN A 38 -1.64 2.67 -7.25
N ALA A 39 -1.97 3.89 -6.81
CA ALA A 39 -1.29 5.10 -7.26
C ALA A 39 0.22 5.06 -6.95
N LYS A 40 0.58 4.65 -5.72
CA LYS A 40 2.00 4.47 -5.35
C LYS A 40 2.69 3.38 -6.17
N ALA A 41 2.00 2.27 -6.46
CA ALA A 41 2.56 1.21 -7.29
C ALA A 41 2.82 1.71 -8.72
N ILE A 42 1.93 2.55 -9.25
CA ILE A 42 2.11 3.21 -10.55
C ILE A 42 3.32 4.14 -10.55
N ASP A 43 3.49 4.96 -9.51
CA ASP A 43 4.65 5.86 -9.39
C ASP A 43 5.97 5.07 -9.35
N VAL A 44 6.01 3.98 -8.58
CA VAL A 44 7.17 3.09 -8.50
C VAL A 44 7.42 2.39 -9.84
N LEU A 45 6.37 1.94 -10.52
CA LEU A 45 6.48 1.33 -11.84
C LEU A 45 7.07 2.31 -12.86
N GLN A 46 6.59 3.55 -12.88
CA GLN A 46 7.11 4.60 -13.78
C GLN A 46 8.56 4.96 -13.47
N SER A 47 8.93 5.10 -12.20
CA SER A 47 10.30 5.48 -11.83
C SER A 47 11.34 4.38 -12.04
N GLU A 48 10.99 3.11 -11.84
CA GLU A 48 11.96 2.01 -11.92
C GLU A 48 11.96 1.28 -13.26
N PHE A 49 10.85 1.32 -14.02
CA PHE A 49 10.69 0.47 -15.22
C PHE A 49 10.44 1.24 -16.51
N ALA A 50 10.30 2.58 -16.49
CA ALA A 50 10.08 3.37 -17.72
C ALA A 50 11.19 3.22 -18.77
N ASP A 51 12.43 3.00 -18.34
CA ASP A 51 13.58 2.80 -19.25
C ASP A 51 13.79 1.31 -19.63
N ILE A 52 13.04 0.40 -19.00
CA ILE A 52 13.23 -1.05 -19.15
C ILE A 52 12.12 -1.68 -20.00
N LEU A 53 10.88 -1.24 -19.80
CA LEU A 53 9.70 -1.77 -20.49
C LEU A 53 9.41 -0.97 -21.76
N ASP A 54 8.94 -1.65 -22.79
CA ASP A 54 8.33 -0.97 -23.93
C ASP A 54 6.95 -0.40 -23.54
N ILE A 55 6.39 0.44 -24.42
CA ILE A 55 5.12 1.13 -24.13
C ILE A 55 3.98 0.12 -23.94
N ASP A 56 3.97 -0.97 -24.72
CA ASP A 56 2.92 -1.99 -24.64
C ASP A 56 2.98 -2.76 -23.31
N ASP A 57 4.18 -3.12 -22.85
CA ASP A 57 4.39 -3.74 -21.54
C ASP A 57 4.10 -2.77 -20.40
N MET A 58 4.38 -1.49 -20.59
CA MET A 58 4.06 -0.47 -19.59
C MET A 58 2.55 -0.35 -19.39
N VAL A 59 1.78 -0.35 -20.49
CA VAL A 59 0.30 -0.34 -20.44
C VAL A 59 -0.22 -1.60 -19.76
N ALA A 60 0.26 -2.78 -20.16
CA ALA A 60 -0.15 -4.03 -19.51
C ALA A 60 0.26 -4.10 -18.03
N ALA A 61 1.37 -3.46 -17.65
CA ALA A 61 1.79 -3.34 -16.26
C ALA A 61 0.85 -2.44 -15.46
N PHE A 62 0.31 -1.36 -16.03
CA PHE A 62 -0.73 -0.56 -15.37
C PHE A 62 -1.99 -1.38 -15.11
N ASP A 63 -2.46 -2.16 -16.08
CA ASP A 63 -3.61 -3.05 -15.91
C ASP A 63 -3.38 -4.09 -14.78
N ILE A 64 -2.13 -4.57 -14.64
CA ILE A 64 -1.75 -5.46 -13.53
C ILE A 64 -1.87 -4.75 -12.18
N MET A 65 -1.52 -3.47 -12.11
CA MET A 65 -1.57 -2.65 -10.89
C MET A 65 -2.97 -2.18 -10.51
N GLU A 66 -3.96 -2.25 -11.41
CA GLU A 66 -5.37 -2.02 -11.04
C GLU A 66 -5.86 -3.03 -10.00
N ASN A 67 -5.26 -4.21 -9.92
CA ASN A 67 -5.57 -5.16 -8.86
C ASN A 67 -4.85 -4.77 -7.56
N GLU A 68 -5.63 -4.43 -6.53
CA GLU A 68 -5.11 -3.98 -5.22
C GLU A 68 -4.11 -4.95 -4.58
N THR A 69 -4.42 -6.25 -4.59
CA THR A 69 -3.53 -7.27 -4.02
C THR A 69 -2.19 -7.30 -4.77
N ARG A 70 -2.22 -7.15 -6.09
CA ARG A 70 -1.02 -7.11 -6.93
C ARG A 70 -0.22 -5.84 -6.70
N ALA A 71 -0.86 -4.67 -6.63
CA ALA A 71 -0.21 -3.40 -6.31
C ALA A 71 0.46 -3.44 -4.92
N ALA A 72 -0.26 -3.91 -3.90
CA ALA A 72 0.29 -4.04 -2.55
C ALA A 72 1.47 -5.02 -2.50
N MET A 73 1.39 -6.13 -3.22
CA MET A 73 2.49 -7.10 -3.31
C MET A 73 3.71 -6.50 -4.04
N PHE A 74 3.48 -5.81 -5.16
CA PHE A 74 4.51 -5.12 -5.93
C PHE A 74 5.29 -4.10 -5.10
N LEU A 75 4.57 -3.30 -4.29
CA LEU A 75 5.19 -2.33 -3.38
C LEU A 75 6.05 -2.97 -2.29
N ARG A 76 5.71 -4.19 -1.84
CA ARG A 76 6.48 -4.92 -0.82
C ARG A 76 7.73 -5.60 -1.36
N MET A 77 7.76 -5.93 -2.64
CA MET A 77 8.95 -6.48 -3.30
C MET A 77 9.90 -5.35 -3.69
N THR A 78 11.20 -5.61 -3.84
CA THR A 78 12.19 -4.62 -4.35
C THR A 78 13.24 -5.33 -5.20
N GLY A 79 13.87 -4.62 -6.15
CA GLY A 79 14.96 -5.16 -6.97
C GLY A 79 14.55 -6.35 -7.85
N ALA A 80 15.43 -7.34 -7.98
CA ALA A 80 15.27 -8.48 -8.90
C ALA A 80 13.98 -9.30 -8.69
N PRO A 81 13.51 -9.57 -7.44
CA PRO A 81 12.20 -10.20 -7.22
C PRO A 81 11.03 -9.43 -7.83
N ARG A 82 11.02 -8.10 -7.70
CA ARG A 82 9.95 -7.25 -8.26
C ARG A 82 9.93 -7.32 -9.78
N GLU A 83 11.10 -7.21 -10.40
CA GLU A 83 11.25 -7.30 -11.86
C GLU A 83 10.77 -8.67 -12.38
N LYS A 84 11.23 -9.77 -11.76
CA LYS A 84 10.85 -11.13 -12.18
C LYS A 84 9.37 -11.39 -12.01
N TRP A 85 8.78 -10.90 -10.93
CA TRP A 85 7.35 -10.99 -10.70
C TRP A 85 6.57 -10.23 -11.77
N LEU A 86 7.00 -9.03 -12.14
CA LEU A 86 6.35 -8.22 -13.17
C LEU A 86 6.45 -8.90 -14.55
N GLN A 87 7.63 -9.38 -14.93
CA GLN A 87 7.86 -10.13 -16.18
C GLN A 87 6.95 -11.37 -16.25
N HIS A 88 6.80 -12.10 -15.15
CA HIS A 88 5.92 -13.27 -15.09
C HIS A 88 4.46 -12.89 -15.35
N HIS A 89 3.97 -11.82 -14.72
CA HIS A 89 2.60 -11.36 -14.92
C HIS A 89 2.35 -10.82 -16.33
N LEU A 90 3.29 -10.09 -16.92
CA LEU A 90 3.20 -9.63 -18.31
C LEU A 90 3.10 -10.81 -19.29
N GLN A 91 3.92 -11.85 -19.10
CA GLN A 91 3.86 -13.07 -19.91
C GLN A 91 2.50 -13.77 -19.78
N LEU A 92 1.93 -13.85 -18.58
CA LEU A 92 0.60 -14.42 -18.36
C LEU A 92 -0.50 -13.61 -19.07
N THR A 93 -0.44 -12.28 -18.98
CA THR A 93 -1.39 -11.38 -19.66
C THR A 93 -1.33 -11.55 -21.17
N ARG A 94 -0.12 -11.56 -21.75
CA ARG A 94 0.08 -11.80 -23.19
C ARG A 94 -0.45 -13.15 -23.63
N ARG A 95 -0.23 -14.21 -22.85
CA ARG A 95 -0.74 -15.55 -23.15
C ARG A 95 -2.27 -15.60 -23.15
N ASN A 96 -2.91 -14.88 -22.23
CA ASN A 96 -4.37 -14.85 -22.13
C ASN A 96 -5.03 -14.00 -23.23
N ALA A 97 -4.32 -13.00 -23.77
CA ALA A 97 -4.81 -12.15 -24.88
C ALA A 97 -4.78 -12.84 -26.25
N LEU A 98 -4.09 -13.99 -26.38
CA LEU A 98 -3.94 -14.76 -27.62
C LEU A 98 -4.98 -15.88 -27.77
N ILE A 99 -5.94 -15.99 -26.84
CA ILE A 99 -7.05 -16.97 -26.82
C ILE A 99 -8.35 -16.21 -27.06
#